data_AF-A0A1Z5JBR5-F1
#
_entry.id   AF-A0A1Z5JBR5-F1
#
_cell.length_a   1.000
_cell.length_b   1.000
_cell.length_c   1.000
_cell.angle_alpha   90.00
_cell.angle_beta   90.00
_cell.angle_gamma   90.00
#
_symmetry.space_group_name_H-M   'P 1'
#
loop_
_entity.id
_entity.type
_entity.pdbx_description
1 polymer ?
#
loop_
_entity_poly.entity_id
_entity_poly.type
_entity_poly.pdbx_seq_one_letter_code
_entity_poly.pdbx_strand_id
1 'polypeptide(L)'
;MASNGAITDGFSYSIASECLSDSWINLVQNGKVSATINVDGETARYGVTWKDDRCCEFVEGTSPQIKELQTLLESNSAQQIVTTDDGYIVQLPLLRTLRPPPSPGFSGAALSTPPPYDASTDSFVTGPLALQLRPVVATLALPQLHTPWQVFHNVSPADVRGHFLLIPTLDEPDTNWRAQALTPADCHDLVHLASSIAPVGSLLIGFNSVGAAASQNHIHAHAWPAWDYAVSNAKSIFDYFDLENGVEVTWLEYPVFCIEMSSSNGDALGSAVADVLRCLGDAPYNVGFVNRQDEDDEIVIYTDVYIFARSKERSQSIPELKLGISEMMGVFHAQSQQEFELLSTNEVMSKALSDVTYYDETTLWQKIRETLTGEAQ
;
A
#
# COMPACT_ATOMS: atom_id res chain seq x y z
N MET A 1 16.68 4.25 -24.67
CA MET A 1 15.47 4.86 -25.28
C MET A 1 14.30 4.28 -24.51
N ALA A 2 13.80 5.03 -23.52
CA ALA A 2 12.68 4.60 -22.70
C ALA A 2 11.40 4.60 -23.54
N SER A 3 10.68 3.48 -23.56
CA SER A 3 9.38 3.39 -24.20
C SER A 3 8.34 4.03 -23.29
N ASN A 4 7.83 5.21 -23.68
CA ASN A 4 6.62 5.77 -23.09
C ASN A 4 5.41 4.93 -23.54
N GLY A 5 5.12 3.87 -22.78
CA GLY A 5 3.87 3.12 -22.91
C GLY A 5 2.74 3.95 -22.32
N ALA A 6 2.00 4.67 -23.16
CA ALA A 6 0.72 5.23 -22.78
C ALA A 6 -0.26 4.06 -22.56
N ILE A 7 -0.55 3.72 -21.30
CA ILE A 7 -1.46 2.64 -20.95
C ILE A 7 -2.89 3.13 -21.16
N THR A 8 -3.46 2.81 -22.31
CA THR A 8 -4.92 2.75 -22.51
C THR A 8 -5.27 1.28 -22.71
N ASP A 9 -5.70 0.59 -21.66
CA ASP A 9 -6.47 -0.66 -21.77
C ASP A 9 -7.16 -0.94 -20.42
N GLY A 10 -8.43 -1.33 -20.47
CA GLY A 10 -9.32 -1.45 -19.30
C GLY A 10 -8.74 -2.31 -18.18
N PHE A 11 -8.37 -1.67 -17.08
CA PHE A 11 -8.02 -2.38 -15.86
C PHE A 11 -9.29 -2.96 -15.25
N SER A 12 -9.36 -4.29 -15.19
CA SER A 12 -10.42 -5.01 -14.48
C SER A 12 -9.79 -5.63 -13.25
N TYR A 13 -10.43 -5.39 -12.10
CA TYR A 13 -10.01 -6.00 -10.85
C TYR A 13 -11.18 -6.07 -9.87
N SER A 14 -11.17 -7.12 -9.07
CA SER A 14 -12.19 -7.44 -8.08
C SER A 14 -11.55 -8.12 -6.86
N ILE A 15 -12.23 -8.01 -5.72
CA ILE A 15 -11.91 -8.74 -4.50
C ILE A 15 -13.21 -9.33 -4.00
N ALA A 16 -13.22 -10.59 -3.58
CA ALA A 16 -14.41 -11.27 -3.08
C ALA A 16 -15.65 -11.15 -4.02
N SER A 17 -15.42 -11.26 -5.34
CA SER A 17 -16.42 -11.08 -6.40
C SER A 17 -16.99 -9.66 -6.57
N GLU A 18 -16.54 -8.68 -5.79
CA GLU A 18 -16.95 -7.28 -5.93
C GLU A 18 -16.07 -6.58 -6.98
N CYS A 19 -16.67 -6.12 -8.08
CA CYS A 19 -15.97 -5.44 -9.17
C CYS A 19 -15.57 -4.00 -8.76
N LEU A 20 -14.36 -3.86 -8.24
CA LEU A 20 -13.86 -2.58 -7.74
C LEU A 20 -13.47 -1.63 -8.88
N SER A 21 -13.05 -2.16 -10.04
CA SER A 21 -12.72 -1.33 -11.21
C SER A 21 -13.94 -0.58 -11.77
N ASP A 22 -15.09 -1.25 -11.89
CA ASP A 22 -16.33 -0.61 -12.34
C ASP A 22 -16.81 0.44 -11.33
N SER A 23 -16.69 0.10 -10.04
CA SER A 23 -17.02 1.02 -8.95
C SER A 23 -16.13 2.26 -8.97
N TRP A 24 -14.82 2.11 -9.25
CA TRP A 24 -13.89 3.22 -9.42
C TRP A 24 -14.26 4.12 -10.59
N ILE A 25 -14.49 3.53 -11.77
CA ILE A 25 -14.89 4.27 -12.98
C ILE A 25 -16.16 5.07 -12.71
N ASN A 26 -17.15 4.44 -12.07
CA ASN A 26 -18.40 5.11 -11.69
C ASN A 26 -18.15 6.30 -10.73
N LEU A 27 -17.30 6.14 -9.72
CA LEU A 27 -16.94 7.25 -8.81
C LEU A 27 -16.24 8.40 -9.55
N VAL A 28 -15.31 8.09 -10.46
CA VAL A 28 -14.57 9.07 -11.26
C VAL A 28 -15.50 9.81 -12.21
N GLN A 29 -16.34 9.10 -12.96
CA GLN A 29 -17.31 9.69 -13.91
C GLN A 29 -18.34 10.59 -13.20
N ASN A 30 -18.69 10.28 -11.96
CA ASN A 30 -19.58 11.10 -11.13
C ASN A 30 -18.85 12.18 -10.31
N GLY A 31 -17.55 12.39 -10.54
CA GLY A 31 -16.75 13.42 -9.87
C GLY A 31 -16.58 13.22 -8.36
N LYS A 32 -16.76 11.99 -7.87
CA LYS A 32 -16.67 11.64 -6.44
C LYS A 32 -15.23 11.47 -5.96
N VAL A 33 -14.30 11.16 -6.87
CA VAL A 33 -12.86 11.12 -6.58
C VAL A 33 -12.27 12.53 -6.73
N SER A 34 -12.73 13.45 -5.89
CA SER A 34 -12.17 14.81 -5.83
C SER A 34 -12.18 15.37 -4.42
N ALA A 35 -11.26 16.29 -4.16
CA ALA A 35 -11.13 17.01 -2.91
C ALA A 35 -10.81 18.48 -3.15
N THR A 36 -10.93 19.25 -2.08
CA THR A 36 -10.74 20.69 -2.08
C THR A 36 -9.72 21.07 -1.01
N ILE A 37 -8.77 21.94 -1.34
CA ILE A 37 -7.77 22.46 -0.40
C ILE A 37 -7.67 23.99 -0.53
N ASN A 38 -7.09 24.64 0.47
CA ASN A 38 -6.70 26.04 0.36
C ASN A 38 -5.20 26.15 0.05
N VAL A 39 -4.85 26.76 -1.07
CA VAL A 39 -3.49 27.08 -1.51
C VAL A 39 -3.38 28.58 -1.66
N ASP A 40 -2.43 29.22 -0.97
CA ASP A 40 -2.22 30.67 -1.02
C ASP A 40 -3.48 31.52 -0.71
N GLY A 41 -4.36 30.99 0.14
CA GLY A 41 -5.64 31.66 0.48
C GLY A 41 -6.73 31.50 -0.57
N GLU A 42 -6.48 30.74 -1.64
CA GLU A 42 -7.46 30.39 -2.67
C GLU A 42 -7.89 28.93 -2.56
N THR A 43 -9.15 28.67 -2.87
CA THR A 43 -9.69 27.31 -2.91
C THR A 43 -9.32 26.64 -4.24
N ALA A 44 -8.65 25.50 -4.16
CA ALA A 44 -8.32 24.64 -5.29
C ALA A 44 -9.03 23.29 -5.16
N ARG A 45 -9.47 22.74 -6.29
CA ARG A 45 -10.06 21.40 -6.40
C ARG A 45 -9.12 20.49 -7.17
N TYR A 46 -9.02 19.24 -6.78
CA TYR A 46 -8.14 18.27 -7.43
C TYR A 46 -8.69 16.85 -7.27
N GLY A 47 -8.19 15.92 -8.07
CA GLY A 47 -8.59 14.52 -7.99
C GLY A 47 -8.43 13.78 -9.31
N VAL A 48 -9.26 12.77 -9.52
CA VAL A 48 -9.27 11.97 -10.75
C VAL A 48 -10.55 12.25 -11.52
N THR A 49 -10.42 12.46 -12.83
CA THR A 49 -11.52 12.73 -13.76
C THR A 49 -11.50 11.75 -14.93
N TRP A 50 -12.64 11.58 -15.59
CA TRP A 50 -12.74 10.78 -16.81
C TRP A 50 -12.57 11.69 -18.03
N LYS A 51 -11.52 11.47 -18.81
CA LYS A 51 -11.21 12.26 -20.01
C LYS A 51 -10.60 11.35 -21.07
N ASP A 52 -11.07 11.47 -22.31
CA ASP A 52 -10.58 10.70 -23.46
C ASP A 52 -10.58 9.18 -23.19
N ASP A 53 -11.68 8.68 -22.61
CA ASP A 53 -11.90 7.27 -22.24
C ASP A 53 -10.88 6.67 -21.27
N ARG A 54 -10.29 7.51 -20.40
CA ARG A 54 -9.38 7.09 -19.34
C ARG A 54 -9.49 7.96 -18.08
N CYS A 55 -9.03 7.40 -16.96
CA CYS A 55 -8.82 8.14 -15.73
C CYS A 55 -7.59 9.06 -15.86
N CYS A 56 -7.77 10.34 -15.57
CA CYS A 56 -6.72 11.36 -15.59
C CYS A 56 -6.68 12.11 -14.26
N GLU A 57 -5.49 12.48 -13.80
CA GLU A 57 -5.34 13.47 -12.74
C GLU A 57 -5.84 14.84 -13.22
N PHE A 58 -6.46 15.62 -12.31
CA PHE A 58 -6.83 17.00 -12.58
C PHE A 58 -6.60 17.89 -11.36
N VAL A 59 -6.40 19.18 -11.64
CA VAL A 59 -6.38 20.25 -10.65
C VAL A 59 -7.02 21.51 -11.22
N GLU A 60 -7.79 22.22 -10.41
CA GLU A 60 -8.58 23.40 -10.75
C GLU A 60 -8.33 24.48 -9.68
N GLY A 61 -7.89 25.65 -10.09
CA GLY A 61 -7.66 26.79 -9.21
C GLY A 61 -6.94 27.93 -9.93
N THR A 62 -6.81 29.07 -9.27
CA THR A 62 -6.26 30.28 -9.88
C THR A 62 -4.87 30.67 -9.37
N SER A 63 -4.41 30.05 -8.28
CA SER A 63 -3.13 30.37 -7.66
C SER A 63 -1.97 30.01 -8.59
N PRO A 64 -0.82 30.70 -8.48
CA PRO A 64 0.35 30.43 -9.32
C PRO A 64 0.81 28.96 -9.22
N GLN A 65 0.88 28.41 -7.99
CA GLN A 65 1.25 27.01 -7.76
C GLN A 65 0.28 26.05 -8.49
N ILE A 66 -1.02 26.30 -8.41
CA ILE A 66 -2.01 25.43 -9.06
C ILE A 66 -1.89 25.49 -10.59
N LYS A 67 -1.68 26.67 -11.17
CA LYS A 67 -1.47 26.82 -12.63
C LYS A 67 -0.22 26.10 -13.13
N GLU A 68 0.83 26.07 -12.33
CA GLU A 68 2.04 25.30 -12.63
C GLU A 68 1.73 23.80 -12.65
N LEU A 69 1.04 23.28 -11.64
CA LEU A 69 0.59 21.89 -11.62
C LEU A 69 -0.36 21.55 -12.77
N GLN A 70 -1.29 22.44 -13.13
CA GLN A 70 -2.15 22.27 -14.31
C GLN A 70 -1.32 22.10 -15.58
N THR A 71 -0.32 22.95 -15.78
CA THR A 71 0.56 22.90 -16.96
C THR A 71 1.36 21.59 -17.00
N LEU A 72 1.82 21.11 -15.85
CA LEU A 72 2.51 19.81 -15.74
C LEU A 72 1.57 18.64 -16.08
N LEU A 73 0.34 18.65 -15.57
CA LEU A 73 -0.69 17.64 -15.85
C LEU A 73 -1.21 17.66 -17.29
N GLU A 74 -1.23 18.81 -17.95
CA GLU A 74 -1.65 18.95 -19.34
C GLU A 74 -0.54 18.59 -20.34
N SER A 75 0.71 18.65 -19.89
CA SER A 75 1.83 18.17 -20.70
C SER A 75 1.76 16.64 -20.86
N ASN A 76 2.36 16.08 -21.92
CA ASN A 76 2.51 14.64 -22.11
C ASN A 76 3.33 13.93 -20.99
N SER A 77 3.68 14.64 -19.92
CA SER A 77 4.41 14.20 -18.74
C SER A 77 3.51 14.01 -17.51
N ALA A 78 2.17 13.98 -17.67
CA ALA A 78 1.19 13.98 -16.59
C ALA A 78 1.31 12.83 -15.57
N GLN A 79 1.87 11.68 -15.98
CA GLN A 79 2.37 10.65 -15.08
C GLN A 79 3.73 10.20 -15.58
N GLN A 80 4.78 10.73 -14.97
CA GLN A 80 6.12 10.23 -15.21
C GLN A 80 6.27 8.94 -14.42
N ILE A 81 6.38 7.83 -15.16
CA ILE A 81 6.65 6.51 -14.62
C ILE A 81 7.89 6.00 -15.33
N VAL A 82 8.89 5.62 -14.55
CA VAL A 82 10.12 5.00 -15.07
C VAL A 82 10.33 3.70 -14.31
N THR A 83 10.44 2.60 -15.05
CA THR A 83 10.99 1.35 -14.52
C THR A 83 12.48 1.35 -14.78
N THR A 84 13.23 0.99 -13.75
CA THR A 84 14.69 0.96 -13.83
C THR A 84 15.21 -0.44 -14.13
N ASP A 85 16.52 -0.54 -14.41
CA ASP A 85 17.15 -1.82 -14.78
C ASP A 85 17.06 -2.88 -13.67
N ASP A 86 16.94 -2.47 -12.41
CA ASP A 86 16.82 -3.35 -11.24
C ASP A 86 15.34 -3.65 -10.90
N GLY A 87 14.40 -3.26 -11.75
CA GLY A 87 12.96 -3.51 -11.59
C GLY A 87 12.23 -2.53 -10.67
N TYR A 88 12.92 -1.52 -10.11
CA TYR A 88 12.23 -0.47 -9.35
C TYR A 88 11.37 0.39 -10.25
N ILE A 89 10.25 0.87 -9.72
CA ILE A 89 9.35 1.79 -10.41
C ILE A 89 9.39 3.13 -9.69
N VAL A 90 9.66 4.20 -10.42
CA VAL A 90 9.58 5.58 -9.91
C VAL A 90 8.38 6.24 -10.56
N GLN A 91 7.48 6.77 -9.75
CA GLN A 91 6.32 7.54 -10.17
C GLN A 91 6.39 8.95 -9.61
N LEU A 92 6.02 9.97 -10.40
CA LEU A 92 5.73 11.32 -9.92
C LEU A 92 4.21 11.54 -9.84
N PRO A 93 3.54 11.19 -8.71
CA PRO A 93 2.12 11.44 -8.52
C PRO A 93 1.86 12.89 -8.11
N LEU A 94 1.70 13.77 -9.10
CA LEU A 94 1.64 15.23 -8.91
C LEU A 94 0.55 15.66 -7.92
N LEU A 95 -0.60 14.99 -7.91
CA LEU A 95 -1.70 15.31 -6.98
C LEU A 95 -1.39 15.02 -5.51
N ARG A 96 -0.43 14.14 -5.20
CA ARG A 96 -0.09 13.83 -3.80
C ARG A 96 0.65 14.98 -3.11
N THR A 97 1.20 15.92 -3.88
CA THR A 97 1.79 17.17 -3.36
C THR A 97 0.72 18.12 -2.80
N LEU A 98 -0.55 17.93 -3.18
CA LEU A 98 -1.70 18.73 -2.74
C LEU A 98 -2.45 18.11 -1.56
N ARG A 99 -1.88 17.09 -0.89
CA ARG A 99 -2.56 16.45 0.24
C ARG A 99 -2.85 17.46 1.35
N PRO A 100 -4.03 17.39 1.99
CA PRO A 100 -4.31 18.20 3.17
C PRO A 100 -3.23 17.94 4.23
N PRO A 101 -2.87 18.95 5.03
CA PRO A 101 -2.00 18.73 6.17
C PRO A 101 -2.61 17.66 7.10
N PRO A 102 -1.79 16.89 7.82
CA PRO A 102 -2.29 15.88 8.75
C PRO A 102 -3.14 16.53 9.86
N SER A 103 -4.02 15.74 10.48
CA SER A 103 -4.90 16.22 11.55
C SER A 103 -4.12 16.84 12.74
N PRO A 104 -4.75 17.74 13.53
CA PRO A 104 -4.16 18.24 14.77
C PRO A 104 -3.71 17.08 15.68
N GLY A 105 -2.49 17.15 16.23
CA GLY A 105 -1.91 16.08 17.06
C GLY A 105 -0.86 15.23 16.35
N PHE A 106 -0.75 15.33 15.02
CA PHE A 106 0.40 14.81 14.29
C PHE A 106 1.61 15.73 14.52
N SER A 107 2.71 15.19 15.06
CA SER A 107 3.90 15.98 15.38
C SER A 107 4.66 16.40 14.12
N GLY A 108 4.70 17.70 13.80
CA GLY A 108 5.60 18.31 12.79
C GLY A 108 5.43 17.83 11.33
N ALA A 109 5.74 18.69 10.36
CA ALA A 109 5.72 18.30 8.94
C ALA A 109 6.69 17.14 8.61
N ALA A 110 7.71 16.93 9.44
CA ALA A 110 8.77 15.94 9.25
C ALA A 110 8.70 14.69 10.16
N LEU A 111 7.78 14.63 11.15
CA LEU A 111 7.67 13.56 12.15
C LEU A 111 6.25 12.96 12.21
N SER A 112 5.62 12.78 11.05
CA SER A 112 4.21 12.37 10.96
C SER A 112 3.97 10.89 11.26
N THR A 113 4.47 10.39 12.39
CA THR A 113 3.93 9.20 13.04
C THR A 113 2.53 9.56 13.53
N PRO A 114 1.49 8.80 13.17
CA PRO A 114 0.14 9.08 13.65
C PRO A 114 0.13 9.00 15.19
N PRO A 115 -0.62 9.87 15.88
CA PRO A 115 -0.74 9.79 17.33
C PRO A 115 -1.38 8.44 17.73
N PRO A 116 -1.27 8.03 19.00
CA PRO A 116 -2.05 6.90 19.50
C PRO A 116 -3.53 7.04 19.14
N TYR A 117 -4.17 5.91 18.89
CA TYR A 117 -5.59 5.89 18.57
C TYR A 117 -6.42 6.46 19.73
N ASP A 118 -7.36 7.34 19.39
CA ASP A 118 -8.36 7.90 20.28
C ASP A 118 -9.65 8.11 19.49
N ALA A 119 -10.71 7.42 19.91
CA ALA A 119 -12.01 7.42 19.24
C ALA A 119 -12.61 8.84 19.09
N SER A 120 -12.24 9.79 19.95
CA SER A 120 -12.73 11.17 19.89
C SER A 120 -11.98 12.08 18.90
N THR A 121 -10.78 11.67 18.49
CA THR A 121 -9.88 12.44 17.62
C THR A 121 -9.42 11.65 16.39
N ASP A 122 -9.96 10.45 16.18
CA ASP A 122 -9.71 9.62 15.01
C ASP A 122 -10.00 10.40 13.72
N SER A 123 -9.01 10.41 12.84
CA SER A 123 -9.04 11.05 11.52
C SER A 123 -10.09 10.47 10.56
N PHE A 124 -10.54 9.23 10.79
CA PHE A 124 -11.64 8.59 10.07
C PHE A 124 -13.01 8.83 10.71
N VAL A 125 -13.06 9.37 11.93
CA VAL A 125 -14.29 9.84 12.57
C VAL A 125 -14.48 11.35 12.37
N THR A 126 -13.40 12.12 12.35
CA THR A 126 -13.43 13.59 12.39
C THR A 126 -12.61 14.24 11.28
N GLY A 127 -12.99 15.46 10.90
CA GLY A 127 -12.25 16.26 9.93
C GLY A 127 -12.43 15.83 8.46
N PRO A 128 -11.57 16.33 7.55
CA PRO A 128 -11.73 16.13 6.11
C PRO A 128 -11.54 14.68 5.63
N LEU A 129 -10.92 13.83 6.46
CA LEU A 129 -10.69 12.42 6.17
C LEU A 129 -11.75 11.52 6.81
N ALA A 130 -12.80 12.06 7.42
CA ALA A 130 -13.85 11.25 8.01
C ALA A 130 -14.49 10.30 6.96
N LEU A 131 -14.64 9.02 7.31
CA LEU A 131 -15.17 8.00 6.40
C LEU A 131 -16.64 8.25 6.07
N GLN A 132 -17.39 8.86 6.98
CA GLN A 132 -18.81 9.20 6.79
C GLN A 132 -19.03 10.24 5.68
N LEU A 133 -17.96 10.94 5.26
CA LEU A 133 -18.00 11.88 4.13
C LEU A 133 -17.90 11.17 2.77
N ARG A 134 -17.65 9.86 2.77
CA ARG A 134 -17.37 9.07 1.57
C ARG A 134 -18.35 7.90 1.49
N PRO A 135 -18.85 7.57 0.29
CA PRO A 135 -19.68 6.39 0.12
C PRO A 135 -18.83 5.13 0.34
N VAL A 136 -19.42 4.12 0.98
CA VAL A 136 -18.90 2.75 0.92
C VAL A 136 -18.99 2.30 -0.53
N VAL A 137 -17.86 1.89 -1.08
CA VAL A 137 -17.72 1.42 -2.47
C VAL A 137 -18.23 0.00 -2.60
N ALA A 138 -17.84 -0.86 -1.66
CA ALA A 138 -18.25 -2.26 -1.58
C ALA A 138 -18.09 -2.76 -0.14
N THR A 139 -18.75 -3.87 0.18
CA THR A 139 -18.51 -4.64 1.40
C THR A 139 -18.02 -6.03 0.98
N LEU A 140 -16.75 -6.31 1.26
CA LEU A 140 -16.11 -7.58 0.97
C LEU A 140 -16.51 -8.58 2.05
N ALA A 141 -17.12 -9.69 1.63
CA ALA A 141 -17.50 -10.77 2.52
C ALA A 141 -17.14 -12.11 1.86
N LEU A 142 -16.37 -12.93 2.56
CA LEU A 142 -16.13 -14.32 2.22
C LEU A 142 -16.54 -15.19 3.42
N PRO A 143 -16.96 -16.45 3.21
CA PRO A 143 -17.28 -17.37 4.30
C PRO A 143 -16.16 -17.57 5.33
N GLN A 144 -14.92 -17.36 4.91
CA GLN A 144 -13.71 -17.53 5.73
C GLN A 144 -13.42 -16.32 6.62
N LEU A 145 -13.94 -15.12 6.30
CA LEU A 145 -13.57 -13.92 7.07
C LEU A 145 -14.19 -13.95 8.47
N HIS A 146 -13.45 -13.44 9.43
CA HIS A 146 -13.92 -13.19 10.78
C HIS A 146 -14.89 -12.00 10.82
N THR A 147 -14.68 -11.00 9.97
CA THR A 147 -15.57 -9.86 9.82
C THR A 147 -15.61 -9.38 8.36
N PRO A 148 -16.73 -8.82 7.87
CA PRO A 148 -16.75 -8.17 6.57
C PRO A 148 -15.82 -6.94 6.54
N TRP A 149 -15.26 -6.64 5.37
CA TRP A 149 -14.41 -5.46 5.17
C TRP A 149 -15.08 -4.45 4.25
N GLN A 150 -15.21 -3.21 4.69
CA GLN A 150 -15.74 -2.10 3.90
C GLN A 150 -14.63 -1.47 3.05
N VAL A 151 -14.96 -1.14 1.81
CA VAL A 151 -14.07 -0.50 0.85
C VAL A 151 -14.45 0.96 0.71
N PHE A 152 -13.49 1.86 0.87
CA PHE A 152 -13.63 3.28 0.60
C PHE A 152 -12.62 3.70 -0.47
N HIS A 153 -12.94 4.69 -1.30
CA HIS A 153 -11.92 5.26 -2.17
C HIS A 153 -10.94 6.13 -1.37
N ASN A 154 -9.66 6.11 -1.76
CA ASN A 154 -8.69 7.06 -1.26
C ASN A 154 -8.98 8.44 -1.87
N VAL A 155 -8.96 9.48 -1.05
CA VAL A 155 -9.22 10.86 -1.48
C VAL A 155 -8.07 11.45 -2.29
N SER A 156 -6.85 10.96 -2.06
CA SER A 156 -5.63 11.33 -2.78
C SER A 156 -4.96 10.04 -3.28
N PRO A 157 -5.53 9.42 -4.34
CA PRO A 157 -5.05 8.16 -4.85
C PRO A 157 -3.58 8.24 -5.27
N ALA A 158 -2.90 7.11 -5.17
CA ALA A 158 -1.52 6.96 -5.65
C ALA A 158 -1.50 6.56 -7.12
N ASP A 159 -2.55 5.87 -7.53
CA ASP A 159 -2.74 5.35 -8.87
C ASP A 159 -4.11 5.80 -9.39
N VAL A 160 -4.12 6.42 -10.57
CA VAL A 160 -5.35 6.91 -11.23
C VAL A 160 -6.29 5.78 -11.63
N ARG A 161 -5.76 4.57 -11.76
CA ARG A 161 -6.51 3.35 -12.10
C ARG A 161 -7.35 2.86 -10.92
N GLY A 162 -7.01 3.25 -9.69
CA GLY A 162 -7.71 2.89 -8.47
C GLY A 162 -6.81 2.90 -7.24
N HIS A 163 -7.30 3.45 -6.13
CA HIS A 163 -6.67 3.28 -4.82
C HIS A 163 -7.77 3.31 -3.76
N PHE A 164 -7.91 2.21 -3.03
CA PHE A 164 -8.92 2.00 -2.00
C PHE A 164 -8.31 1.88 -0.61
N LEU A 165 -9.14 2.11 0.40
CA LEU A 165 -8.92 1.81 1.80
C LEU A 165 -9.85 0.64 2.15
N LEU A 166 -9.28 -0.42 2.69
CA LEU A 166 -9.99 -1.59 3.19
C LEU A 166 -10.01 -1.50 4.72
N ILE A 167 -11.20 -1.54 5.31
CA ILE A 167 -11.41 -1.33 6.74
C ILE A 167 -12.34 -2.42 7.25
N PRO A 168 -12.05 -3.11 8.37
CA PRO A 168 -13.03 -3.99 9.02
C PRO A 168 -14.34 -3.25 9.26
N THR A 169 -15.48 -3.92 9.13
CA THR A 169 -16.78 -3.23 9.15
C THR A 169 -16.96 -2.33 10.38
N LEU A 170 -17.37 -1.09 10.16
CA LEU A 170 -17.57 -0.12 11.24
C LEU A 170 -18.87 -0.36 12.02
N ASP A 171 -19.68 -1.33 11.61
CA ASP A 171 -20.92 -1.74 12.27
C ASP A 171 -20.68 -2.42 13.63
N GLU A 172 -19.44 -2.84 13.91
CA GLU A 172 -19.00 -3.42 15.18
C GLU A 172 -18.01 -2.50 15.90
N PRO A 173 -18.49 -1.35 16.42
CA PRO A 173 -17.62 -0.27 16.80
C PRO A 173 -16.67 -0.60 17.96
N ASP A 174 -17.10 -1.44 18.89
CA ASP A 174 -16.31 -1.82 20.05
C ASP A 174 -15.07 -2.67 19.70
N THR A 175 -15.04 -3.25 18.48
CA THR A 175 -13.97 -4.14 18.02
C THR A 175 -13.17 -3.52 16.88
N ASN A 176 -13.85 -2.83 15.95
CA ASN A 176 -13.24 -2.38 14.71
C ASN A 176 -12.79 -0.91 14.73
N TRP A 177 -13.28 -0.09 15.68
CA TRP A 177 -12.69 1.23 15.95
C TRP A 177 -11.46 1.13 16.85
N ARG A 178 -10.33 0.79 16.24
CA ARG A 178 -9.08 0.52 16.95
C ARG A 178 -7.84 0.99 16.20
N ALA A 179 -6.71 0.93 16.90
CA ALA A 179 -5.42 1.37 16.41
C ALA A 179 -4.97 0.67 15.11
N GLN A 180 -4.13 1.36 14.34
CA GLN A 180 -3.43 0.87 13.15
C GLN A 180 -2.44 -0.27 13.49
N ALA A 181 -2.97 -1.45 13.75
CA ALA A 181 -2.24 -2.67 14.03
C ALA A 181 -3.06 -3.89 13.59
N LEU A 182 -2.42 -4.87 12.96
CA LEU A 182 -3.06 -6.12 12.56
C LEU A 182 -3.20 -7.07 13.76
N THR A 183 -4.40 -7.58 13.95
CA THR A 183 -4.69 -8.73 14.83
C THR A 183 -4.51 -10.04 14.06
N PRO A 184 -4.47 -11.20 14.73
CA PRO A 184 -4.48 -12.49 14.04
C PRO A 184 -5.68 -12.68 13.10
N ALA A 185 -6.85 -12.17 13.49
CA ALA A 185 -8.05 -12.20 12.64
C ALA A 185 -7.86 -11.33 11.39
N ASP A 186 -7.24 -10.15 11.49
CA ASP A 186 -6.96 -9.32 10.31
C ASP A 186 -5.98 -9.99 9.35
N CYS A 187 -4.95 -10.67 9.88
CA CYS A 187 -3.97 -11.38 9.05
C CYS A 187 -4.64 -12.49 8.25
N HIS A 188 -5.52 -13.25 8.90
CA HIS A 188 -6.35 -14.28 8.26
C HIS A 188 -7.27 -13.69 7.20
N ASP A 189 -8.04 -12.65 7.55
CA ASP A 189 -8.98 -12.02 6.64
C ASP A 189 -8.27 -11.44 5.40
N LEU A 190 -7.15 -10.73 5.59
CA LEU A 190 -6.40 -10.10 4.49
C LEU A 190 -5.78 -11.15 3.54
N VAL A 191 -5.33 -12.29 4.06
CA VAL A 191 -4.87 -13.42 3.22
C VAL A 191 -6.02 -13.96 2.37
N HIS A 192 -7.20 -14.20 2.97
CA HIS A 192 -8.35 -14.69 2.22
C HIS A 192 -8.87 -13.67 1.20
N LEU A 193 -8.90 -12.39 1.56
CA LEU A 193 -9.22 -11.32 0.61
C LEU A 193 -8.23 -11.29 -0.54
N ALA A 194 -6.93 -11.38 -0.28
CA ALA A 194 -5.90 -11.42 -1.32
C ALA A 194 -6.04 -12.65 -2.23
N SER A 195 -6.31 -13.82 -1.65
CA SER A 195 -6.54 -15.06 -2.43
C SER A 195 -7.71 -14.94 -3.42
N SER A 196 -8.70 -14.10 -3.08
CA SER A 196 -9.91 -13.88 -3.89
C SER A 196 -9.77 -12.81 -4.97
N ILE A 197 -8.58 -12.20 -5.11
CA ILE A 197 -8.33 -11.18 -6.14
C ILE A 197 -8.52 -11.80 -7.53
N ALA A 198 -9.33 -11.14 -8.36
CA ALA A 198 -9.56 -11.55 -9.74
C ALA A 198 -9.58 -10.34 -10.69
N PRO A 199 -8.89 -10.37 -11.84
CA PRO A 199 -7.95 -11.41 -12.29
C PRO A 199 -6.78 -11.63 -11.31
N VAL A 200 -6.21 -12.82 -11.32
CA VAL A 200 -5.05 -13.15 -10.47
C VAL A 200 -3.90 -12.18 -10.78
N GLY A 201 -3.23 -11.68 -9.74
CA GLY A 201 -2.17 -10.69 -9.85
C GLY A 201 -2.63 -9.28 -10.24
N SER A 202 -3.93 -8.99 -10.25
CA SER A 202 -4.43 -7.67 -10.69
C SER A 202 -4.38 -6.58 -9.62
N LEU A 203 -4.29 -6.94 -8.34
CA LEU A 203 -4.25 -6.03 -7.20
C LEU A 203 -3.15 -6.42 -6.22
N LEU A 204 -2.66 -5.42 -5.50
CA LEU A 204 -1.97 -5.61 -4.23
C LEU A 204 -2.88 -5.09 -3.11
N ILE A 205 -2.91 -5.82 -1.99
CA ILE A 205 -3.38 -5.32 -0.71
C ILE A 205 -2.16 -4.98 0.14
N GLY A 206 -2.08 -3.77 0.68
CA GLY A 206 -0.92 -3.27 1.40
C GLY A 206 -1.28 -2.72 2.78
N PHE A 207 -0.48 -3.06 3.79
CA PHE A 207 -0.60 -2.56 5.15
C PHE A 207 0.67 -1.83 5.60
N ASN A 208 0.47 -0.72 6.30
CA ASN A 208 1.54 0.08 6.93
C ASN A 208 1.28 0.13 8.42
N SER A 209 2.18 -0.38 9.27
CA SER A 209 2.07 -0.20 10.72
C SER A 209 2.41 1.24 11.12
N VAL A 210 2.09 1.60 12.36
CA VAL A 210 2.63 2.83 12.98
C VAL A 210 4.16 2.80 12.91
N GLY A 211 4.78 3.91 12.50
CA GLY A 211 6.23 4.02 12.30
C GLY A 211 6.74 3.48 10.95
N ALA A 212 5.87 2.88 10.13
CA ALA A 212 6.18 2.34 8.80
C ALA A 212 5.36 3.03 7.70
N ALA A 213 5.27 4.36 7.75
CA ALA A 213 4.53 5.20 6.81
C ALA A 213 3.00 5.17 6.89
N ALA A 214 2.44 4.61 7.96
CA ALA A 214 1.03 4.84 8.29
C ALA A 214 0.74 6.34 8.42
N SER A 215 -0.31 6.81 7.73
CA SER A 215 -0.71 8.22 7.78
C SER A 215 -1.94 8.47 8.67
N GLN A 216 -2.60 7.41 9.12
CA GLN A 216 -3.77 7.46 10.00
C GLN A 216 -3.53 6.55 11.20
N ASN A 217 -4.23 6.80 12.31
CA ASN A 217 -4.11 6.03 13.55
C ASN A 217 -5.15 4.90 13.68
N HIS A 218 -6.14 4.83 12.78
CA HIS A 218 -7.16 3.78 12.73
C HIS A 218 -6.80 2.66 11.76
N ILE A 219 -7.11 1.40 12.10
CA ILE A 219 -6.88 0.23 11.23
C ILE A 219 -7.41 0.42 9.81
N HIS A 220 -6.52 0.27 8.83
CA HIS A 220 -6.87 0.15 7.42
C HIS A 220 -5.73 -0.52 6.64
N ALA A 221 -6.11 -1.32 5.65
CA ALA A 221 -5.25 -1.70 4.55
C ALA A 221 -5.55 -0.81 3.34
N HIS A 222 -4.67 -0.87 2.36
CA HIS A 222 -4.82 -0.22 1.07
C HIS A 222 -4.97 -1.27 -0.02
N ALA A 223 -5.67 -0.95 -1.10
CA ALA A 223 -5.64 -1.77 -2.30
C ALA A 223 -5.49 -0.91 -3.55
N TRP A 224 -4.66 -1.35 -4.49
CA TRP A 224 -4.47 -0.68 -5.78
C TRP A 224 -4.02 -1.68 -6.85
N PRO A 225 -4.19 -1.34 -8.15
CA PRO A 225 -3.72 -2.16 -9.26
C PRO A 225 -2.26 -2.55 -9.13
N ALA A 226 -1.99 -3.84 -9.23
CA ALA A 226 -0.65 -4.37 -9.05
C ALA A 226 0.34 -3.78 -10.07
N TRP A 227 1.60 -3.79 -9.66
CA TRP A 227 2.74 -3.51 -10.51
C TRP A 227 3.60 -4.77 -10.64
N ASP A 228 4.55 -4.74 -11.56
CA ASP A 228 5.65 -5.70 -11.54
C ASP A 228 6.63 -5.28 -10.42
N TYR A 229 6.41 -5.80 -9.23
CA TYR A 229 7.10 -5.36 -8.02
C TYR A 229 8.56 -5.85 -8.01
N ALA A 230 9.50 -4.98 -7.65
CA ALA A 230 10.93 -5.33 -7.61
C ALA A 230 11.21 -6.48 -6.62
N VAL A 231 10.50 -6.52 -5.49
CA VAL A 231 10.66 -7.58 -4.48
C VAL A 231 10.24 -8.96 -5.00
N SER A 232 9.17 -9.04 -5.81
CA SER A 232 8.70 -10.30 -6.42
C SER A 232 9.68 -10.83 -7.47
N ASN A 233 10.62 -10.00 -7.92
CA ASN A 233 11.68 -10.36 -8.85
C ASN A 233 13.02 -10.65 -8.15
N ALA A 234 13.07 -10.67 -6.81
CA ALA A 234 14.27 -11.02 -6.06
C ALA A 234 14.68 -12.48 -6.34
N LYS A 235 15.85 -12.67 -6.97
CA LYS A 235 16.30 -14.01 -7.43
C LYS A 235 17.11 -14.78 -6.40
N SER A 236 17.60 -14.10 -5.37
CA SER A 236 18.47 -14.68 -4.37
C SER A 236 17.77 -14.74 -3.02
N ILE A 237 18.06 -15.80 -2.28
CA ILE A 237 17.50 -16.06 -0.95
C ILE A 237 18.65 -16.27 0.04
N PHE A 238 18.49 -15.78 1.27
CA PHE A 238 19.44 -16.04 2.35
C PHE A 238 19.18 -17.38 3.03
N ASP A 239 17.91 -17.70 3.29
CA ASP A 239 17.46 -18.94 3.94
C ASP A 239 15.98 -19.20 3.62
N TYR A 240 15.53 -20.44 3.79
CA TYR A 240 14.13 -20.84 3.60
C TYR A 240 13.78 -22.10 4.41
N PHE A 241 12.49 -22.30 4.66
CA PHE A 241 11.95 -23.55 5.20
C PHE A 241 10.45 -23.67 4.89
N ASP A 242 9.95 -24.90 4.89
CA ASP A 242 8.53 -25.20 4.68
C ASP A 242 7.89 -25.67 5.98
N LEU A 243 6.65 -25.24 6.21
CA LEU A 243 5.81 -25.74 7.28
C LEU A 243 5.02 -26.97 6.81
N GLU A 244 4.75 -27.91 7.71
CA GLU A 244 4.00 -29.14 7.40
C GLU A 244 2.59 -28.88 6.84
N ASN A 245 2.03 -27.70 7.10
CA ASN A 245 0.73 -27.25 6.63
C ASN A 245 0.74 -26.62 5.22
N GLY A 246 1.90 -26.64 4.53
CA GLY A 246 2.07 -26.18 3.16
C GLY A 246 2.33 -24.68 3.02
N VAL A 247 2.85 -24.03 4.06
CA VAL A 247 3.32 -22.64 3.98
C VAL A 247 4.83 -22.64 3.75
N GLU A 248 5.24 -22.03 2.64
CA GLU A 248 6.64 -21.79 2.29
C GLU A 248 7.07 -20.47 2.95
N VAL A 249 8.25 -20.43 3.59
CA VAL A 249 8.76 -19.24 4.28
C VAL A 249 10.20 -18.96 3.85
N THR A 250 10.42 -17.80 3.26
CA THR A 250 11.69 -17.43 2.62
C THR A 250 12.20 -16.10 3.15
N TRP A 251 13.48 -16.04 3.51
CA TRP A 251 14.20 -14.78 3.75
C TRP A 251 14.88 -14.35 2.44
N LEU A 252 14.34 -13.32 1.81
CA LEU A 252 14.81 -12.81 0.52
C LEU A 252 16.10 -11.98 0.65
N GLU A 253 17.02 -12.12 -0.31
CA GLU A 253 18.13 -11.19 -0.50
C GLU A 253 17.60 -9.93 -1.21
N TYR A 254 16.99 -9.05 -0.40
CA TYR A 254 16.44 -7.77 -0.81
C TYR A 254 17.01 -6.66 0.09
N PRO A 255 17.14 -5.39 -0.36
CA PRO A 255 17.88 -4.38 0.40
C PRO A 255 17.31 -4.06 1.79
N VAL A 256 16.03 -4.34 2.03
CA VAL A 256 15.39 -4.30 3.34
C VAL A 256 15.04 -5.72 3.76
N PHE A 257 15.16 -6.03 5.06
CA PHE A 257 14.78 -7.32 5.61
C PHE A 257 13.35 -7.68 5.22
N CYS A 258 13.23 -8.71 4.37
CA CYS A 258 11.99 -9.13 3.75
C CYS A 258 11.81 -10.63 3.92
N ILE A 259 10.64 -10.98 4.44
CA ILE A 259 10.17 -12.35 4.51
C ILE A 259 9.04 -12.49 3.50
N GLU A 260 9.17 -13.46 2.60
CA GLU A 260 8.10 -13.91 1.73
C GLU A 260 7.49 -15.18 2.33
N MET A 261 6.16 -15.21 2.41
CA MET A 261 5.40 -16.39 2.81
C MET A 261 4.38 -16.72 1.73
N SER A 262 4.35 -17.97 1.28
CA SER A 262 3.51 -18.39 0.16
C SER A 262 2.73 -19.64 0.49
N SER A 263 1.43 -19.65 0.16
CA SER A 263 0.61 -20.85 0.27
C SER A 263 -0.70 -20.72 -0.51
N SER A 264 -1.25 -21.86 -0.94
CA SER A 264 -2.65 -21.99 -1.34
C SER A 264 -3.59 -22.28 -0.14
N ASN A 265 -3.04 -22.59 1.04
CA ASN A 265 -3.79 -22.79 2.27
C ASN A 265 -3.90 -21.48 3.07
N GLY A 266 -4.94 -20.69 2.78
CA GLY A 266 -5.15 -19.36 3.37
C GLY A 266 -5.22 -19.35 4.92
N ASP A 267 -5.79 -20.39 5.53
CA ASP A 267 -5.90 -20.48 7.00
C ASP A 267 -4.54 -20.65 7.67
N ALA A 268 -3.71 -21.52 7.11
CA ALA A 268 -2.35 -21.76 7.57
C ALA A 268 -1.47 -20.52 7.38
N LEU A 269 -1.55 -19.90 6.20
CA LEU A 269 -0.80 -18.69 5.86
C LEU A 269 -1.18 -17.51 6.77
N GLY A 270 -2.48 -17.25 6.97
CA GLY A 270 -2.96 -16.20 7.87
C GLY A 270 -2.47 -16.36 9.31
N SER A 271 -2.44 -17.60 9.80
CA SER A 271 -1.89 -17.93 11.13
C SER A 271 -0.39 -17.68 11.21
N ALA A 272 0.36 -18.14 10.20
CA ALA A 272 1.81 -17.98 10.15
C ALA A 272 2.23 -16.50 10.03
N VAL A 273 1.51 -15.70 9.23
CA VAL A 273 1.70 -14.23 9.16
C VAL A 273 1.51 -13.60 10.55
N ALA A 274 0.44 -13.96 11.27
CA ALA A 274 0.19 -13.43 12.62
C ALA A 274 1.32 -13.78 13.61
N ASP A 275 1.89 -14.97 13.50
CA ASP A 275 3.02 -15.43 14.32
C ASP A 275 4.32 -14.67 14.00
N VAL A 276 4.60 -14.41 12.71
CA VAL A 276 5.71 -13.56 12.30
C VAL A 276 5.54 -12.14 12.85
N LEU A 277 4.36 -11.53 12.72
CA LEU A 277 4.12 -10.18 13.24
C LEU A 277 4.28 -10.11 14.77
N ARG A 278 3.92 -11.19 15.49
CA ARG A 278 4.19 -11.28 16.94
C ARG A 278 5.68 -11.32 17.26
N CYS A 279 6.50 -11.94 16.40
CA CYS A 279 7.95 -11.96 16.55
C CYS A 279 8.56 -10.56 16.40
N LEU A 280 8.00 -9.71 15.54
CA LEU A 280 8.42 -8.32 15.33
C LEU A 280 8.22 -7.45 16.59
N GLY A 281 7.19 -7.75 17.39
CA GLY A 281 6.87 -6.98 18.60
C GLY A 281 6.50 -5.53 18.26
N ASP A 282 7.22 -4.57 18.86
CA ASP A 282 6.99 -3.13 18.64
C ASP A 282 7.73 -2.57 17.40
N ALA A 283 8.45 -3.41 16.67
CA ALA A 283 9.14 -2.99 15.45
C ALA A 283 8.12 -2.54 14.39
N PRO A 284 8.33 -1.39 13.72
CA PRO A 284 7.48 -1.02 12.59
C PRO A 284 7.60 -2.04 11.45
N TYR A 285 6.52 -2.23 10.70
CA TYR A 285 6.46 -3.18 9.61
C TYR A 285 5.51 -2.77 8.48
N ASN A 286 5.78 -3.29 7.30
CA ASN A 286 4.89 -3.24 6.15
C ASN A 286 4.51 -4.66 5.75
N VAL A 287 3.29 -4.86 5.27
CA VAL A 287 2.83 -6.15 4.74
C VAL A 287 2.19 -5.95 3.37
N GLY A 288 2.65 -6.67 2.35
CA GLY A 288 2.06 -6.71 1.03
C GLY A 288 1.47 -8.09 0.75
N PHE A 289 0.26 -8.13 0.22
CA PHE A 289 -0.43 -9.36 -0.15
C PHE A 289 -0.75 -9.29 -1.64
N VAL A 290 -0.35 -10.31 -2.38
CA VAL A 290 -0.67 -10.52 -3.79
C VAL A 290 -1.09 -11.97 -3.99
N ASN A 291 -1.84 -12.25 -5.05
CA ASN A 291 -2.06 -13.62 -5.46
C ASN A 291 -1.40 -13.89 -6.81
N ARG A 292 -0.97 -15.12 -7.00
CA ARG A 292 -0.40 -15.61 -8.26
C ARG A 292 -1.00 -16.96 -8.61
N GLN A 293 -1.00 -17.23 -9.90
CA GLN A 293 -1.40 -18.52 -10.41
C GLN A 293 -0.18 -19.44 -10.35
N ASP A 294 -0.38 -20.69 -9.95
CA ASP A 294 0.70 -21.67 -10.03
C ASP A 294 1.13 -21.88 -11.48
N GLU A 295 2.44 -22.00 -11.73
CA GLU A 295 2.97 -22.15 -13.08
C GLU A 295 2.66 -23.53 -13.68
N ASP A 296 2.49 -24.54 -12.82
CA ASP A 296 2.25 -25.93 -13.20
C ASP A 296 0.77 -26.34 -13.10
N ASP A 297 -0.05 -25.62 -12.31
CA ASP A 297 -1.49 -25.86 -12.16
C ASP A 297 -2.32 -24.57 -12.22
N GLU A 298 -2.93 -24.31 -13.37
CA GLU A 298 -3.81 -23.16 -13.60
C GLU A 298 -5.01 -23.06 -12.62
N ILE A 299 -5.33 -24.12 -11.88
CA ILE A 299 -6.43 -24.12 -10.91
C ILE A 299 -5.95 -23.62 -9.54
N VAL A 300 -4.68 -23.83 -9.21
CA VAL A 300 -4.13 -23.50 -7.89
C VAL A 300 -3.71 -22.04 -7.87
N ILE A 301 -4.30 -21.30 -6.93
CA ILE A 301 -3.96 -19.91 -6.67
C ILE A 301 -3.19 -19.87 -5.36
N TYR A 302 -1.97 -19.34 -5.43
CA TYR A 302 -1.16 -19.03 -4.25
C TYR A 302 -1.41 -17.59 -3.83
N THR A 303 -1.35 -17.36 -2.52
CA THR A 303 -1.21 -16.01 -1.97
C THR A 303 0.23 -15.86 -1.48
N ASP A 304 0.90 -14.82 -1.93
CA ASP A 304 2.23 -14.43 -1.46
C ASP A 304 2.09 -13.22 -0.52
N VAL A 305 2.76 -13.31 0.62
CA VAL A 305 2.77 -12.28 1.66
C VAL A 305 4.19 -11.82 1.91
N TYR A 306 4.47 -10.55 1.60
CA TYR A 306 5.75 -9.91 1.85
C TYR A 306 5.70 -9.11 3.15
N ILE A 307 6.51 -9.48 4.13
CA ILE A 307 6.62 -8.80 5.42
C ILE A 307 7.98 -8.11 5.49
N PHE A 308 7.96 -6.80 5.68
CA PHE A 308 9.16 -5.99 5.80
C PHE A 308 9.32 -5.50 7.24
N ALA A 309 10.34 -5.97 7.96
CA ALA A 309 10.65 -5.45 9.29
C ALA A 309 11.50 -4.18 9.16
N ARG A 310 11.15 -3.14 9.92
CA ARG A 310 11.71 -1.79 9.74
C ARG A 310 12.32 -1.28 11.03
N SER A 311 13.34 -0.44 10.91
CA SER A 311 13.87 0.35 12.03
C SER A 311 13.28 1.76 12.13
N LYS A 312 12.84 2.31 10.99
CA LYS A 312 12.33 3.70 10.89
C LYS A 312 11.58 3.94 9.58
N GLU A 313 10.83 5.02 9.54
CA GLU A 313 9.96 5.41 8.42
C GLU A 313 10.73 5.96 7.20
N ARG A 314 11.89 6.59 7.41
CA ARG A 314 12.59 7.41 6.42
C ARG A 314 14.07 7.06 6.30
N SER A 315 14.57 7.14 5.08
CA SER A 315 16.00 7.03 4.78
C SER A 315 16.70 8.40 4.93
N GLN A 316 17.99 8.38 5.25
CA GLN A 316 18.82 9.60 5.20
C GLN A 316 19.15 10.02 3.76
N SER A 317 19.08 9.08 2.83
CA SER A 317 19.35 9.28 1.40
C SER A 317 18.20 10.02 0.69
N ILE A 318 16.97 9.86 1.20
CA ILE A 318 15.75 10.54 0.73
C ILE A 318 14.89 10.98 1.93
N PRO A 319 15.33 12.00 2.68
CA PRO A 319 14.71 12.36 3.96
C PRO A 319 13.27 12.88 3.83
N GLU A 320 12.89 13.38 2.65
CA GLU A 320 11.55 13.93 2.38
C GLU A 320 10.52 12.84 2.06
N LEU A 321 10.98 11.64 1.62
CA LEU A 321 10.11 10.51 1.32
C LEU A 321 9.88 9.59 2.52
N LYS A 322 8.60 9.28 2.80
CA LYS A 322 8.22 8.20 3.72
C LYS A 322 8.18 6.92 2.92
N LEU A 323 8.84 5.88 3.42
CA LEU A 323 8.87 4.59 2.73
C LEU A 323 7.79 3.69 3.34
N GLY A 324 6.66 3.58 2.67
CA GLY A 324 5.58 2.67 3.02
C GLY A 324 5.66 1.36 2.24
N ILE A 325 4.57 0.60 2.26
CA ILE A 325 4.51 -0.70 1.60
C ILE A 325 4.75 -0.60 0.09
N SER A 326 4.29 0.46 -0.59
CA SER A 326 4.61 0.65 -2.01
C SER A 326 6.12 0.72 -2.25
N GLU A 327 6.83 1.55 -1.47
CA GLU A 327 8.28 1.71 -1.58
C GLU A 327 9.00 0.41 -1.20
N MET A 328 8.53 -0.32 -0.17
CA MET A 328 9.10 -1.62 0.20
C MET A 328 8.97 -2.64 -0.92
N MET A 329 7.84 -2.64 -1.63
CA MET A 329 7.63 -3.49 -2.81
C MET A 329 8.42 -3.01 -4.05
N GLY A 330 9.10 -1.86 -3.98
CA GLY A 330 9.92 -1.31 -5.05
C GLY A 330 9.25 -0.24 -5.92
N VAL A 331 8.10 0.30 -5.51
CA VAL A 331 7.39 1.39 -6.19
C VAL A 331 7.53 2.69 -5.41
N PHE A 332 8.37 3.60 -5.90
CA PHE A 332 8.72 4.86 -5.26
C PHE A 332 7.89 6.03 -5.80
N HIS A 333 7.24 6.75 -4.89
CA HIS A 333 6.45 7.93 -5.23
C HIS A 333 7.22 9.23 -4.93
N ALA A 334 7.82 9.82 -5.95
CA ALA A 334 8.47 11.13 -5.84
C ALA A 334 7.47 12.24 -5.47
N GLN A 335 7.91 13.20 -4.67
CA GLN A 335 7.14 14.37 -4.25
C GLN A 335 7.50 15.63 -5.05
N SER A 336 8.56 15.57 -5.85
CA SER A 336 9.00 16.66 -6.73
C SER A 336 9.70 16.12 -7.97
N GLN A 337 9.85 16.95 -8.99
CA GLN A 337 10.62 16.60 -10.19
C GLN A 337 12.09 16.31 -9.85
N GLN A 338 12.68 17.05 -8.90
CA GLN A 338 14.06 16.86 -8.46
C GLN A 338 14.23 15.49 -7.77
N GLU A 339 13.27 15.13 -6.91
CA GLU A 339 13.27 13.81 -6.27
C GLU A 339 13.02 12.69 -7.29
N PHE A 340 12.17 12.90 -8.29
CA PHE A 340 11.94 11.94 -9.37
C PHE A 340 13.23 11.66 -10.17
N GLU A 341 13.96 12.71 -10.55
CA GLU A 341 15.26 12.59 -11.23
C GLU A 341 16.30 11.87 -10.36
N LEU A 342 16.33 12.18 -9.06
CA LEU A 342 17.22 11.51 -8.09
C LEU A 342 16.92 10.02 -7.98
N LEU A 343 15.65 9.65 -7.80
CA LEU A 343 15.20 8.27 -7.62
C LEU A 343 15.40 7.44 -8.89
N SER A 344 15.43 8.06 -10.07
CA SER A 344 15.62 7.37 -11.36
C SER A 344 17.03 6.75 -11.55
N THR A 345 17.92 6.81 -10.54
CA THR A 345 19.33 6.37 -10.62
C THR A 345 19.66 5.06 -9.89
N ASN A 346 18.66 4.25 -9.48
CA ASN A 346 18.76 2.94 -8.77
C ASN A 346 19.43 2.95 -7.40
N GLU A 347 20.69 3.39 -7.33
CA GLU A 347 21.52 3.30 -6.13
C GLU A 347 20.85 3.97 -4.94
N VAL A 348 20.16 5.09 -5.17
CA VAL A 348 19.44 5.85 -4.13
C VAL A 348 18.28 5.04 -3.54
N MET A 349 17.52 4.32 -4.37
CA MET A 349 16.36 3.54 -3.91
C MET A 349 16.78 2.33 -3.09
N SER A 350 17.72 1.53 -3.61
CA SER A 350 18.26 0.37 -2.89
C SER A 350 18.90 0.80 -1.56
N LYS A 351 19.69 1.89 -1.57
CA LYS A 351 20.24 2.47 -0.35
C LYS A 351 19.14 2.94 0.60
N ALA A 352 18.07 3.55 0.09
CA ALA A 352 16.99 4.02 0.93
C ALA A 352 16.26 2.90 1.67
N LEU A 353 16.04 1.76 0.99
CA LEU A 353 15.49 0.54 1.61
C LEU A 353 16.44 -0.03 2.67
N SER A 354 17.73 -0.12 2.36
CA SER A 354 18.74 -0.59 3.32
C SER A 354 18.87 0.31 4.55
N ASP A 355 18.79 1.63 4.37
CA ASP A 355 18.87 2.57 5.48
C ASP A 355 17.77 2.35 6.53
N VAL A 356 16.62 1.78 6.14
CA VAL A 356 15.44 1.58 7.00
C VAL A 356 15.23 0.14 7.45
N THR A 357 16.15 -0.76 7.12
CA THR A 357 16.08 -2.17 7.51
C THR A 357 16.15 -2.38 9.03
N TYR A 358 15.68 -3.53 9.50
CA TYR A 358 15.77 -3.93 10.90
C TYR A 358 17.23 -4.20 11.29
N TYR A 359 17.65 -3.81 12.49
CA TYR A 359 19.08 -3.82 12.84
C TYR A 359 19.68 -5.20 13.11
N ASP A 360 18.86 -6.18 13.50
CA ASP A 360 19.31 -7.53 13.90
C ASP A 360 18.52 -8.61 13.16
N GLU A 361 18.68 -8.61 11.84
CA GLU A 361 17.97 -9.46 10.89
C GLU A 361 18.14 -10.96 11.17
N THR A 362 19.37 -11.39 11.46
CA THR A 362 19.68 -12.80 11.73
C THR A 362 19.01 -13.29 13.01
N THR A 363 19.08 -12.52 14.10
CA THR A 363 18.42 -12.90 15.36
C THR A 363 16.90 -12.92 15.20
N LEU A 364 16.34 -11.94 14.48
CA LEU A 364 14.92 -11.91 14.19
C LEU A 364 14.47 -13.12 13.36
N TRP A 365 15.23 -13.46 12.31
CA TRP A 365 14.96 -14.62 11.47
C TRP A 365 15.00 -15.93 12.27
N GLN A 366 16.01 -16.11 13.14
CA GLN A 366 16.10 -17.27 14.04
C GLN A 366 14.87 -17.37 14.93
N LYS A 367 14.47 -16.27 15.58
CA LYS A 367 13.27 -16.22 16.42
C LYS A 367 12.00 -16.61 15.65
N ILE A 368 11.88 -16.15 14.40
CA ILE A 368 10.75 -16.49 13.52
C ILE A 368 10.75 -17.98 13.19
N ARG A 369 11.90 -18.53 12.81
CA ARG A 369 12.06 -19.95 12.52
C ARG A 369 11.69 -20.82 13.73
N GLU A 370 12.20 -20.49 14.91
CA GLU A 370 11.89 -21.21 16.16
C GLU A 370 10.38 -21.13 16.49
N THR A 371 9.77 -19.96 16.29
CA THR A 371 8.34 -19.76 16.57
C THR A 371 7.46 -20.58 15.62
N LEU A 372 7.79 -20.62 14.32
CA LEU A 372 6.96 -21.29 13.31
C LEU A 372 7.19 -22.80 13.27
N THR A 373 8.41 -23.28 13.53
CA THR A 373 8.74 -24.72 13.49
C THR A 373 8.62 -25.41 14.85
N GLY A 374 8.66 -24.65 15.96
CA GLY A 374 8.74 -25.19 17.30
C GLY A 374 10.09 -25.83 17.66
N GLU A 375 11.08 -25.77 16.76
CA GLU A 375 12.43 -26.26 17.00
C GLU A 375 13.27 -25.14 17.62
N ALA A 376 13.62 -25.27 18.90
CA ALA A 376 14.66 -24.43 19.50
C ALA A 376 16.04 -24.99 19.08
N GLN A 377 16.94 -24.12 18.58
CA GLN A 377 18.30 -24.52 18.18
C GLN A 377 19.22 -24.84 19.37
#